data_AF-A0A2N9NR32-F1
#
_entry.id   AF-A0A2N9NR32-F1
#
_cell.length_a   1.000
_cell.length_b   1.000
_cell.length_c   1.000
_cell.angle_alpha   90.00
_cell.angle_beta   90.00
_cell.angle_gamma   90.00
#
_symmetry.space_group_name_H-M   'P 1'
#
loop_
_entity.id
_entity.type
_entity.pdbx_description
1 polymer ?
#
loop_
_entity_poly.entity_id
_entity_poly.type
_entity_poly.pdbx_seq_one_letter_code
_entity_poly.pdbx_strand_id
1 'polypeptide(L)'
;MRIHSEAVWVTWEDVDWPRKEIIVRGDPVTATKNSEIGRVPILPYMEVLLTRLKDKLGTAATGRVMRVSECTLALVRACKEIGIPKLTHHDLRHMFATRCIESGVDIPTVSR
;
A
#
# COMPACT_ATOMS: atom_id res chain seq x y z
N MET A 1 -1.19 -1.93 5.79
CA MET A 1 -1.90 -2.34 4.55
C MET A 1 -1.47 -3.74 4.10
N ARG A 2 -2.41 -4.65 3.81
CA ARG A 2 -2.18 -6.00 3.27
C ARG A 2 -2.41 -6.00 1.76
N ILE A 3 -1.49 -6.53 0.97
CA ILE A 3 -1.60 -6.43 -0.49
C ILE A 3 -2.85 -7.12 -1.05
N HIS A 4 -3.04 -8.42 -0.76
CA HIS A 4 -4.06 -9.25 -1.41
C HIS A 4 -5.50 -9.00 -0.95
N SER A 5 -5.69 -8.31 0.19
CA SER A 5 -7.03 -8.08 0.76
C SER A 5 -7.40 -6.61 0.90
N GLU A 6 -6.43 -5.70 0.91
CA GLU A 6 -6.67 -4.26 1.12
C GLU A 6 -6.17 -3.46 -0.08
N ALA A 7 -4.88 -3.56 -0.41
CA ALA A 7 -4.27 -2.72 -1.45
C ALA A 7 -4.85 -2.99 -2.86
N VAL A 8 -5.19 -4.24 -3.16
CA VAL A 8 -5.79 -4.64 -4.45
C VAL A 8 -7.15 -3.98 -4.70
N TRP A 9 -7.82 -3.48 -3.65
CA TRP A 9 -9.14 -2.86 -3.78
C TRP A 9 -9.11 -1.33 -3.75
N VAL A 10 -7.96 -0.72 -3.44
CA VAL A 10 -7.82 0.74 -3.43
C VAL A 10 -8.02 1.30 -4.83
N THR A 11 -8.96 2.25 -4.95
CA THR A 11 -9.19 2.99 -6.19
C THR A 11 -8.62 4.40 -6.12
N TRP A 12 -8.53 5.08 -7.25
CA TRP A 12 -8.05 6.46 -7.31
C TRP A 12 -8.96 7.43 -6.54
N GLU A 13 -10.24 7.08 -6.41
CA GLU A 13 -11.24 7.81 -5.63
C GLU A 13 -11.04 7.66 -4.11
N ASP A 14 -10.30 6.65 -3.66
CA ASP A 14 -9.95 6.46 -2.24
C ASP A 14 -8.72 7.27 -1.81
N VAL A 15 -8.05 7.95 -2.76
CA VAL A 15 -6.87 8.79 -2.48
C VAL A 15 -7.30 10.23 -2.19
N ASP A 16 -7.29 10.62 -0.91
CA ASP A 16 -7.54 12.00 -0.47
C ASP A 16 -6.24 12.81 -0.58
N TRP A 17 -6.04 13.47 -1.72
CA TRP A 17 -4.86 14.29 -1.98
C TRP A 17 -4.70 15.49 -1.04
N PRO A 18 -5.76 16.27 -0.72
CA PRO A 18 -5.66 17.34 0.27
C PRO A 18 -5.22 16.88 1.66
N ARG A 19 -5.76 15.75 2.15
CA ARG A 19 -5.40 15.20 3.47
C ARG A 19 -4.16 14.33 3.45
N LYS A 20 -3.67 13.95 2.27
CA LYS A 20 -2.59 12.98 2.08
C LYS A 20 -2.88 11.66 2.77
N GLU A 21 -4.06 11.09 2.51
CA GLU A 21 -4.49 9.81 3.08
C GLU A 21 -5.07 8.88 2.02
N ILE A 22 -4.91 7.57 2.21
CA ILE A 22 -5.59 6.53 1.44
C ILE A 22 -6.62 5.87 2.31
N ILE A 23 -7.86 5.84 1.83
CA ILE A 23 -8.97 5.15 2.47
C ILE A 23 -8.90 3.68 2.10
N VAL A 24 -8.83 2.80 3.10
CA VAL A 24 -8.72 1.36 2.93
C VAL A 24 -10.03 0.71 3.34
N ARG A 25 -10.86 0.38 2.36
CA ARG A 25 -12.20 -0.21 2.56
C ARG A 25 -12.20 -1.74 2.54
N GLY A 26 -11.19 -2.36 1.92
CA GLY A 26 -11.14 -3.80 1.70
C GLY A 26 -12.01 -4.24 0.53
N ASP A 27 -12.38 -5.52 0.52
CA ASP A 27 -13.17 -6.13 -0.56
C ASP A 27 -14.58 -5.52 -0.65
N PRO A 28 -15.07 -5.17 -1.85
CA PRO A 28 -16.38 -4.51 -2.02
C PRO A 28 -17.58 -5.35 -1.54
N VAL A 29 -17.44 -6.67 -1.50
CA VAL A 29 -18.50 -7.62 -1.17
C VAL A 29 -18.37 -8.13 0.26
N THR A 30 -17.14 -8.39 0.70
CA THR A 30 -16.87 -8.98 2.03
C THR A 30 -16.37 -7.98 3.07
N ALA A 31 -16.17 -6.71 2.69
CA ALA A 31 -15.52 -5.66 3.49
C ALA A 31 -14.13 -6.10 4.02
N THR A 32 -13.43 -5.25 4.78
CA THR A 32 -12.29 -5.74 5.56
C THR A 32 -12.79 -6.80 6.56
N LYS A 33 -11.91 -7.74 6.97
CA LYS A 33 -12.23 -8.82 7.93
C LYS A 33 -12.88 -8.35 9.25
N ASN A 34 -12.85 -7.04 9.54
CA ASN A 34 -13.44 -6.39 10.73
C ASN A 34 -14.42 -5.24 10.38
N SER A 35 -14.77 -5.01 9.10
CA SER A 35 -15.56 -3.85 8.65
C SER A 35 -15.00 -2.47 9.03
N GLU A 36 -13.75 -2.39 9.47
CA GLU A 36 -13.08 -1.14 9.82
C GLU A 36 -12.49 -0.51 8.56
N ILE A 37 -12.96 0.71 8.25
CA ILE A 37 -12.36 1.57 7.24
C ILE A 37 -11.05 2.11 7.82
N GLY A 38 -9.93 1.59 7.33
CA GLY A 38 -8.61 2.07 7.71
C GLY A 38 -8.24 3.33 6.94
N ARG A 39 -7.45 4.22 7.54
CA ARG A 39 -6.81 5.34 6.84
C ARG A 39 -5.31 5.18 6.96
N VAL A 40 -4.62 5.23 5.81
CA VAL A 40 -3.15 5.15 5.76
C VAL A 40 -2.61 6.49 5.26
N PRO A 41 -1.73 7.17 6.01
CA PRO A 41 -1.12 8.41 5.55
C PRO A 41 -0.22 8.16 4.33
N ILE A 42 -0.26 9.08 3.38
CA ILE A 42 0.59 9.09 2.19
C ILE A 42 1.92 9.72 2.57
N LEU A 43 2.95 8.90 2.60
CA LEU A 43 4.33 9.35 2.80
C LEU A 43 4.82 10.13 1.57
N PRO A 44 5.80 11.05 1.71
CA PRO A 44 6.30 11.85 0.59
C PRO A 44 6.73 11.02 -0.63
N TYR A 45 7.43 9.90 -0.42
CA TYR A 45 7.84 9.00 -1.51
C TYR A 45 6.65 8.28 -2.15
N MET A 46 5.59 8.02 -1.39
CA MET A 46 4.35 7.42 -1.90
C MET A 46 3.58 8.44 -2.75
N GLU A 47 3.54 9.71 -2.35
CA GLU A 47 2.93 10.79 -3.13
C GLU A 47 3.60 10.90 -4.51
N VAL A 48 4.93 10.91 -4.56
CA VAL A 48 5.69 10.90 -5.83
C VAL A 48 5.36 9.69 -6.68
N LEU A 49 5.25 8.50 -6.07
CA LEU A 49 4.89 7.28 -6.78
C LEU A 49 3.47 7.35 -7.36
N LEU A 50 2.49 7.78 -6.57
CA LEU A 50 1.09 7.86 -6.98
C LEU A 50 0.89 8.89 -8.08
N THR A 51 1.51 10.07 -7.98
CA THR A 51 1.49 11.09 -9.04
C THR A 51 2.07 10.54 -10.34
N ARG A 52 3.24 9.90 -10.29
CA ARG A 52 3.85 9.27 -11.48
C ARG A 52 2.97 8.19 -12.10
N LEU A 53 2.25 7.41 -11.28
CA LEU A 53 1.32 6.40 -11.76
C LEU A 53 0.09 7.05 -12.42
N LYS A 54 -0.41 8.15 -11.84
CA LYS A 54 -1.52 8.94 -12.36
C LYS A 54 -1.18 9.57 -13.71
N ASP A 55 0.00 10.17 -13.84
CA ASP A 55 0.46 10.81 -15.09
C ASP A 55 0.57 9.78 -16.24
N LYS A 56 0.98 8.54 -15.92
CA LYS A 56 1.07 7.45 -16.89
C LYS A 56 -0.29 6.94 -17.40
N LEU A 57 -1.39 7.22 -16.72
CA LEU A 57 -2.73 6.80 -17.17
C LEU A 57 -3.23 7.67 -18.35
N GLY A 58 -2.78 8.92 -18.46
CA GLY A 58 -3.11 9.82 -19.57
C GLY A 58 -4.59 10.24 -19.68
N THR A 59 -5.47 9.70 -18.83
CA THR A 59 -6.91 9.99 -18.75
C THR A 59 -7.33 10.23 -17.31
N ALA A 60 -8.63 10.47 -17.07
CA ALA A 60 -9.17 10.51 -15.71
C ALA A 60 -8.80 9.20 -14.98
N ALA A 61 -7.97 9.32 -13.95
CA ALA A 61 -7.53 8.19 -13.15
C ALA A 61 -8.73 7.68 -12.33
N THR A 62 -9.44 6.70 -12.89
CA THR A 62 -10.63 6.08 -12.30
C THR A 62 -10.38 4.60 -12.06
N GLY A 63 -11.04 4.03 -11.05
CA GLY A 63 -10.90 2.62 -10.70
C GLY A 63 -9.59 2.29 -9.98
N ARG A 64 -9.17 1.02 -10.03
CA ARG A 64 -8.09 0.49 -9.18
C ARG A 64 -6.73 1.15 -9.44
N VAL A 65 -6.06 1.57 -8.36
CA VAL A 65 -4.67 2.07 -8.42
C VAL A 65 -3.73 0.93 -8.83
N MET A 66 -3.90 -0.25 -8.22
CA MET A 66 -3.16 -1.45 -8.60
C MET A 66 -3.87 -2.19 -9.74
N ARG A 67 -3.25 -2.16 -10.93
CA ARG A 67 -3.73 -2.91 -12.10
C ARG A 67 -3.37 -4.40 -12.06
N VAL A 68 -2.32 -4.74 -11.30
CA VAL A 68 -1.82 -6.11 -11.16
C VAL A 68 -1.94 -6.51 -9.69
N SER A 69 -2.61 -7.63 -9.44
CA SER A 69 -2.81 -8.17 -8.08
C SER A 69 -1.62 -8.97 -7.55
N GLU A 70 -0.68 -9.34 -8.43
CA GLU A 70 0.49 -10.14 -8.10
C GLU A 70 1.78 -9.44 -8.56
N CYS A 71 2.61 -9.03 -7.60
CA CYS A 71 3.96 -8.52 -7.86
C CYS A 71 5.07 -9.35 -7.19
N THR A 72 4.70 -10.51 -6.63
CA THR A 72 5.60 -11.44 -5.92
C THR A 72 6.77 -11.88 -6.80
N LEU A 73 6.52 -12.25 -8.06
CA LEU A 73 7.59 -12.74 -8.95
C LEU A 73 8.62 -11.64 -9.27
N ALA A 74 8.18 -10.40 -9.46
CA ALA A 74 9.07 -9.27 -9.68
C ALA A 74 9.95 -9.02 -8.45
N LEU A 75 9.37 -9.07 -7.24
CA LEU A 75 10.11 -8.94 -5.99
C LEU A 75 11.14 -10.07 -5.80
N VAL A 76 10.76 -11.32 -6.09
CA VAL A 76 11.66 -12.48 -6.02
C VAL A 76 12.86 -12.31 -6.95
N ARG A 77 12.62 -11.87 -8.19
CA ARG A 77 13.70 -11.62 -9.17
C ARG A 77 14.64 -10.53 -8.68
N ALA A 78 14.10 -9.41 -8.21
CA ALA A 78 14.90 -8.32 -7.66
C ALA A 78 15.76 -8.78 -6.47
N CYS A 79 15.21 -9.58 -5.55
CA CYS A 79 15.97 -10.14 -4.42
C CYS A 79 17.12 -11.04 -4.90
N LYS A 80 16.88 -11.87 -5.92
CA LYS A 80 17.89 -12.74 -6.52
C LYS A 80 19.02 -11.94 -7.18
N GLU A 81 18.69 -10.87 -7.89
CA GLU A 81 19.68 -10.01 -8.58
C GLU A 81 20.64 -9.32 -7.62
N ILE A 82 20.15 -8.88 -6.46
CA ILE A 82 20.96 -8.23 -5.42
C ILE A 82 21.54 -9.21 -4.39
N GLY A 83 21.29 -10.52 -4.55
CA GLY A 83 21.87 -11.57 -3.71
C GLY A 83 21.29 -11.68 -2.30
N ILE A 84 20.05 -11.22 -2.06
CA ILE A 84 19.40 -11.31 -0.74
C ILE A 84 18.35 -12.44 -0.70
N PRO A 85 17.97 -12.91 0.52
CA PRO A 85 16.85 -13.83 0.68
C PRO A 85 15.56 -13.27 0.09
N LYS A 86 14.70 -14.18 -0.38
CA LYS A 86 13.38 -13.82 -0.92
C LYS A 86 12.57 -13.06 0.14
N LEU A 87 12.21 -11.82 -0.17
CA LEU A 87 11.26 -11.04 0.61
C LEU A 87 9.83 -11.28 0.15
N THR A 88 8.90 -11.24 1.09
CA THR A 88 7.46 -11.24 0.86
C THR A 88 6.84 -9.89 1.23
N HIS A 89 5.62 -9.62 0.77
CA HIS A 89 4.88 -8.43 1.20
C HIS A 89 4.61 -8.40 2.70
N HIS A 90 4.56 -9.57 3.35
CA HIS A 90 4.45 -9.66 4.80
C HIS A 90 5.72 -9.14 5.47
N ASP A 91 6.89 -9.51 4.97
CA ASP A 91 8.18 -9.05 5.51
C ASP A 91 8.35 -7.53 5.32
N LEU A 92 7.91 -6.99 4.18
CA LEU A 92 7.90 -5.54 3.94
C LEU A 92 6.98 -4.80 4.91
N ARG A 93 5.81 -5.39 5.24
CA ARG A 93 4.91 -4.82 6.23
C ARG A 93 5.51 -4.85 7.64
N HIS A 94 6.19 -5.93 8.02
CA HIS A 94 6.91 -6.01 9.29
C HIS A 94 8.03 -4.97 9.36
N MET A 95 8.84 -4.88 8.32
CA MET A 95 9.92 -3.89 8.24
C MET A 95 9.38 -2.47 8.40
N PHE A 96 8.25 -2.13 7.76
CA PHE A 96 7.60 -0.84 7.95
C PHE A 96 7.23 -0.58 9.43
N ALA A 97 6.58 -1.54 10.08
CA ALA A 97 6.20 -1.39 11.49
C ALA A 97 7.42 -1.21 12.40
N THR A 98 8.47 -2.02 12.21
CA THR A 98 9.74 -1.87 12.93
C THR A 98 10.35 -0.49 12.71
N ARG A 99 10.40 0.00 11.47
CA ARG A 99 10.93 1.34 11.16
C ARG A 99 10.15 2.46 11.82
N CYS A 100 8.82 2.37 11.89
CA CYS A 100 8.01 3.36 12.61
C CYS A 100 8.35 3.39 14.10
N ILE A 101 8.45 2.22 14.75
CA ILE A 101 8.80 2.11 16.18
C ILE A 101 10.21 2.64 16.43
N GLU A 102 11.19 2.26 15.59
CA GLU A 102 12.57 2.76 15.66
C GLU A 102 12.66 4.28 15.49
N SER A 103 11.72 4.88 14.74
CA SER A 103 11.63 6.33 14.53
C SER A 103 10.85 7.07 15.62
N GLY A 104 10.44 6.37 16.68
CA GLY A 104 9.74 6.95 17.84
C GLY A 104 8.22 7.07 17.68
N VAL A 105 7.61 6.44 16.68
CA VAL A 105 6.14 6.34 16.57
C VAL A 105 5.64 5.37 17.64
N ASP A 106 4.60 5.76 18.38
CA ASP A 106 4.03 4.91 19.42
C ASP A 106 3.35 3.65 18.85
N ILE A 107 3.40 2.56 19.64
CA ILE A 107 2.88 1.25 19.22
C ILE A 107 1.38 1.29 18.88
N PRO A 108 0.49 1.96 19.67
CA PRO A 108 -0.92 2.10 19.30
C PRO A 108 -1.18 2.78 17.95
N THR A 109 -0.29 3.68 17.51
CA THR A 109 -0.38 4.34 16.20
C THR A 109 0.02 3.39 15.06
N VAL A 110 1.04 2.55 15.25
CA VAL A 110 1.51 1.60 14.21
C VAL A 110 0.62 0.36 14.11
N SER A 111 -0.01 -0.04 15.21
CA SER A 111 -0.82 -1.27 15.30
C SER A 111 -2.23 -1.14 14.72
N ARG A 112 -2.69 0.07 14.39
CA ARG A 112 -4.02 0.33 13.85
C ARG A 112 -4.14 0.06 12.35
#